data_AF-A0A7X9BLJ8-F1
#
_entry.id   AF-A0A7X9BLJ8-F1
#
_cell.length_a   1.000
_cell.length_b   1.000
_cell.length_c   1.000
_cell.angle_alpha   90.00
_cell.angle_beta   90.00
_cell.angle_gamma   90.00
#
_symmetry.space_group_name_H-M   'P 1'
#
loop_
_entity.id
_entity.type
_entity.pdbx_description
1 polymer ?
#
loop_
_entity_poly.entity_id
_entity_poly.type
_entity_poly.pdbx_seq_one_letter_code
_entity_poly.pdbx_strand_id
1 'polypeptide(L)'
;MIRNRTLWLFFGILAIIIVSSIVLIRVTTPPPASKPQINTAEATDGNFYSIMNGHGQLILRTGFPVNIGDIFIDEKDRAFKVAQLDGWKATAEPTSIPETRKDQQQAAGLQLDNTSIPVQGNGDIHVGMYHTHSDESYPISDGTSSIRGKGTIYEVGKSLTGSLITSGISVSHSDATHGPHDPNAYYRSRRTVFQLLKERPDAVFDVHRDSAPSEEYLTLINGLPTSRTMIVVGRQNPNMGSNLDFARYVKKQADELYPGLMRGIFIGRGSYNQDLYPNALLFEIGTDQLSRESAERGARNLGDVVAQVLRENRR
;
A
#
# COMPACT_ATOMS: atom_id res chain seq x y z
N MET A 1 66.94 15.47 19.81
CA MET A 1 66.15 15.76 21.03
C MET A 1 65.22 16.94 20.70
N ILE A 2 64.06 16.65 20.11
CA ILE A 2 63.08 17.70 19.73
C ILE A 2 62.51 18.26 21.04
N ARG A 3 62.78 19.54 21.29
CA ARG A 3 62.44 20.25 22.52
C ARG A 3 60.93 20.20 22.73
N ASN A 4 60.46 19.73 23.90
CA ASN A 4 59.02 19.61 24.25
C ASN A 4 58.15 20.81 23.82
N ARG A 5 58.73 22.02 23.80
CA ARG A 5 58.07 23.26 23.35
C ARG A 5 57.53 23.21 21.92
N THR A 6 58.25 22.62 20.97
CA THR A 6 57.78 22.52 19.56
C THR A 6 56.61 21.54 19.41
N LEU A 7 56.54 20.51 20.25
CA LEU A 7 55.44 19.55 20.27
C LEU A 7 54.15 20.18 20.84
N TRP A 8 54.26 20.93 21.94
CA TRP A 8 53.14 21.67 22.54
C TRP A 8 52.61 22.77 21.62
N LEU A 9 53.49 23.47 20.87
CA LEU A 9 53.10 24.43 19.85
C LEU A 9 52.31 23.76 18.70
N PHE A 10 52.77 22.60 18.23
CA PHE A 10 52.08 21.85 17.18
C PHE A 10 50.66 21.43 17.60
N PHE A 11 50.50 20.84 18.79
CA PHE A 11 49.18 20.46 19.30
C PHE A 11 48.28 21.65 19.62
N GLY A 12 48.84 22.77 20.08
CA GLY A 12 48.10 24.02 20.28
C GLY A 12 47.52 24.57 18.97
N ILE A 13 48.34 24.61 17.91
CA ILE A 13 47.88 25.05 16.58
C ILE A 13 46.83 24.08 16.01
N LEU A 14 47.04 22.77 16.15
CA LEU A 14 46.08 21.76 15.69
C LEU A 14 44.72 21.90 16.41
N ALA A 15 44.73 22.14 17.71
CA ALA A 15 43.50 22.36 18.49
C ALA A 15 42.76 23.62 18.01
N ILE A 16 43.48 24.71 17.73
CA ILE A 16 42.89 25.95 17.19
C ILE A 16 42.27 25.67 15.81
N ILE A 17 42.94 24.92 14.93
CA ILE A 17 42.41 24.56 13.61
C ILE A 17 41.14 23.72 13.73
N ILE A 18 41.12 22.72 14.62
CA ILE A 18 39.95 21.86 14.84
C ILE A 18 38.78 22.69 15.38
N VAL A 19 39.01 23.53 16.39
CA VAL A 19 37.97 24.38 16.98
C VAL A 19 37.46 25.38 15.95
N SER A 20 38.34 26.02 15.19
CA SER A 20 37.96 26.95 14.13
C SER A 20 37.14 26.27 13.02
N SER A 21 37.49 25.04 12.64
CA SER A 21 36.74 24.22 11.68
C SER A 21 35.36 23.86 12.20
N ILE A 22 35.24 23.47 13.48
CA ILE A 22 33.94 23.12 14.10
C ILE A 22 33.04 24.36 14.19
N VAL A 23 33.60 25.50 14.58
CA VAL A 23 32.86 26.77 14.63
C VAL A 23 32.44 27.19 13.22
N LEU A 24 33.33 27.09 12.23
CA LEU A 24 33.01 27.41 10.84
C LEU A 24 31.86 26.52 10.33
N ILE A 25 31.94 25.20 10.54
CA ILE A 25 30.85 24.27 10.19
C ILE A 25 29.55 24.71 10.88
N ARG A 26 29.56 24.98 12.18
CA ARG A 26 28.37 25.41 12.94
C ARG A 26 27.75 26.72 12.44
N VAL A 27 28.57 27.66 11.95
CA VAL A 27 28.11 28.97 11.45
C VAL A 27 27.67 28.90 9.99
N THR A 28 28.29 28.05 9.17
CA THR A 28 28.00 27.96 7.73
C THR A 28 26.95 26.91 7.38
N THR A 29 26.76 25.88 8.21
CA THR A 29 25.73 24.87 7.96
C THR A 29 24.41 25.35 8.57
N PRO A 30 23.34 25.53 7.78
CA PRO A 30 22.01 25.68 8.36
C PRO A 30 21.72 24.47 9.27
N PRO A 31 20.91 24.65 10.33
CA PRO A 31 20.53 23.53 11.18
C PRO A 31 19.99 22.40 10.29
N PRO A 32 20.33 21.13 10.57
CA PRO A 32 19.81 20.02 9.79
C PRO A 32 18.28 20.17 9.77
N ALA A 33 17.71 20.20 8.57
CA ALA A 33 16.26 20.19 8.41
C ALA A 33 15.72 19.09 9.31
N SER A 34 14.74 19.41 10.16
CA SER A 34 14.09 18.44 11.02
C SER A 34 13.77 17.20 10.18
N LYS A 35 14.21 16.02 10.63
CA LYS A 35 13.87 14.77 9.93
C LYS A 35 12.37 14.80 9.61
N PRO A 36 11.94 14.51 8.37
CA PRO A 36 10.53 14.52 8.04
C PRO A 36 9.78 13.68 9.07
N GLN A 37 8.77 14.26 9.73
CA GLN A 37 7.96 13.48 10.65
C GLN A 37 7.32 12.33 9.86
N ILE A 38 7.54 11.10 10.34
CA ILE A 38 6.97 9.90 9.73
C ILE A 38 5.68 9.62 10.48
N ASN A 39 4.57 9.62 9.75
CA ASN A 39 3.28 9.29 10.29
C ASN A 39 3.07 7.78 10.20
N THR A 40 2.83 7.15 11.34
CA THR A 40 2.52 5.72 11.48
C THR A 40 1.16 5.49 12.13
N ALA A 41 0.49 6.55 12.58
CA ALA A 41 -0.80 6.47 13.24
C ALA A 41 -1.93 6.64 12.22
N GLU A 42 -2.88 5.72 12.26
CA GLU A 42 -4.17 5.87 11.59
C GLU A 42 -4.92 7.07 12.18
N ALA A 43 -5.81 7.62 11.36
CA ALA A 43 -6.68 8.70 11.78
C ALA A 43 -7.73 8.18 12.76
N THR A 44 -7.83 8.85 13.91
CA THR A 44 -8.78 8.55 14.98
C THR A 44 -9.70 9.74 15.24
N ASP A 45 -10.76 9.52 16.02
CA ASP A 45 -11.62 10.58 16.55
C ASP A 45 -12.31 11.43 15.46
N GLY A 46 -12.69 10.81 14.34
CA GLY A 46 -13.35 11.47 13.23
C GLY A 46 -12.43 12.34 12.36
N ASN A 47 -11.11 12.22 12.53
CA ASN A 47 -10.14 12.83 11.64
C ASN A 47 -9.87 11.93 10.42
N PHE A 48 -9.39 12.54 9.34
CA PHE A 48 -8.98 11.84 8.12
C PHE A 48 -7.80 12.56 7.48
N TYR A 49 -6.83 11.82 6.95
CA TYR A 49 -5.83 12.41 6.08
C TYR A 49 -6.49 12.91 4.80
N SER A 50 -6.46 14.23 4.59
CA SER A 50 -7.05 14.91 3.44
C SER A 50 -5.94 15.46 2.55
N ILE A 51 -5.75 14.84 1.39
CA ILE A 51 -4.79 15.26 0.37
C ILE A 51 -5.49 16.22 -0.60
N MET A 52 -4.97 17.43 -0.72
CA MET A 52 -5.49 18.49 -1.58
C MET A 52 -4.47 18.85 -2.68
N ASN A 53 -4.91 19.36 -3.82
CA ASN A 53 -4.01 19.99 -4.79
C ASN A 53 -3.68 21.44 -4.39
N GLY A 54 -2.77 22.09 -5.13
CA GLY A 54 -2.40 23.50 -4.93
C GLY A 54 -3.54 24.52 -5.10
N HIS A 55 -4.70 24.09 -5.60
CA HIS A 55 -5.91 24.90 -5.74
C HIS A 55 -6.96 24.62 -4.64
N GLY A 56 -6.62 23.79 -3.65
CA GLY A 56 -7.54 23.42 -2.56
C GLY A 56 -8.61 22.39 -2.96
N GLN A 57 -8.48 21.72 -4.11
CA GLN A 57 -9.37 20.65 -4.50
C GLN A 57 -8.93 19.33 -3.86
N LEU A 58 -9.89 18.57 -3.33
CA LEU A 58 -9.63 17.29 -2.72
C LEU A 58 -9.19 16.24 -3.75
N ILE A 59 -8.10 15.55 -3.45
CA ILE A 59 -7.55 14.43 -4.22
C ILE A 59 -7.91 13.10 -3.55
N LEU A 60 -7.71 12.98 -2.24
CA LEU A 60 -7.90 11.74 -1.48
C LEU A 60 -8.24 12.04 -0.02
N ARG A 61 -9.21 11.32 0.56
CA ARG A 61 -9.42 11.21 2.02
C ARG A 61 -9.21 9.78 2.51
N THR A 62 -8.41 9.55 3.54
CA THR A 62 -8.16 8.19 4.05
C THR A 62 -7.93 8.16 5.56
N GLY A 63 -8.18 7.00 6.16
CA GLY A 63 -7.89 6.71 7.55
C GLY A 63 -6.46 6.23 7.79
N PHE A 64 -5.81 5.56 6.84
CA PHE A 64 -4.44 5.08 7.05
C PHE A 64 -3.39 6.19 6.90
N PRO A 65 -2.15 6.02 7.42
CA PRO A 65 -1.14 7.08 7.45
C PRO A 65 -0.69 7.57 6.07
N VAL A 66 -0.69 8.89 5.88
CA VAL A 66 -0.11 9.57 4.70
C VAL A 66 1.23 10.19 5.05
N ASN A 67 2.23 10.05 4.17
CA ASN A 67 3.58 10.57 4.34
C ASN A 67 4.04 11.39 3.12
N ILE A 68 4.99 12.31 3.33
CA ILE A 68 5.64 13.04 2.23
C ILE A 68 6.31 12.05 1.27
N GLY A 69 6.06 12.26 -0.02
CA GLY A 69 6.54 11.44 -1.12
C GLY A 69 5.68 10.22 -1.44
N ASP A 70 4.58 9.99 -0.71
CA ASP A 70 3.56 9.02 -1.13
C ASP A 70 2.87 9.52 -2.42
N ILE A 71 2.40 8.58 -3.24
CA ILE A 71 1.79 8.90 -4.55
C ILE A 71 0.39 8.29 -4.60
N PHE A 72 -0.59 9.06 -5.04
CA PHE A 72 -1.92 8.54 -5.35
C PHE A 72 -2.16 8.61 -6.86
N ILE A 73 -2.50 7.46 -7.46
CA ILE A 73 -2.97 7.36 -8.84
C ILE A 73 -4.49 7.27 -8.76
N ASP A 74 -5.17 8.29 -9.27
CA ASP A 74 -6.62 8.38 -9.19
C ASP A 74 -7.33 7.50 -10.22
N GLU A 75 -8.66 7.56 -10.21
CA GLU A 75 -9.56 6.82 -11.08
C GLU A 75 -9.29 7.08 -12.57
N LYS A 76 -8.83 8.30 -12.90
CA LYS A 76 -8.53 8.74 -14.27
C LYS A 76 -7.07 8.52 -14.64
N ASP A 77 -6.36 7.70 -13.87
CA ASP A 77 -4.93 7.40 -14.00
C ASP A 77 -4.02 8.64 -13.94
N ARG A 78 -4.46 9.68 -13.21
CA ARG A 78 -3.63 10.86 -12.90
C ARG A 78 -2.89 10.61 -11.60
N ALA A 79 -1.58 10.87 -11.58
CA ALA A 79 -0.75 10.67 -10.40
C ALA A 79 -0.46 11.99 -9.67
N PHE A 80 -0.55 11.95 -8.34
CA PHE A 80 -0.30 13.07 -7.45
C PHE A 80 0.66 12.65 -6.34
N LYS A 81 1.76 13.39 -6.15
CA LYS A 81 2.76 13.12 -5.13
C LYS A 81 2.59 14.08 -3.96
N VAL A 82 2.50 13.55 -2.74
CA VAL A 82 2.42 14.33 -1.52
C VAL A 82 3.71 15.13 -1.33
N ALA A 83 3.58 16.46 -1.33
CA ALA A 83 4.69 17.41 -1.23
C ALA A 83 4.81 18.01 0.18
N GLN A 84 3.68 18.27 0.84
CA GLN A 84 3.64 18.83 2.19
C GLN A 84 2.60 18.11 3.05
N LEU A 85 2.82 18.13 4.36
CA LEU A 85 1.98 17.47 5.35
C LEU A 85 1.97 18.31 6.63
N ASP A 86 0.78 18.62 7.12
CA ASP A 86 0.53 19.34 8.37
C ASP A 86 -0.63 18.65 9.10
N GLY A 87 -0.29 17.82 10.09
CA GLY A 87 -1.24 16.95 10.78
C GLY A 87 -2.01 16.04 9.82
N TRP A 88 -3.33 16.21 9.78
CA TRP A 88 -4.25 15.46 8.91
C TRP A 88 -4.44 16.08 7.52
N LYS A 89 -3.75 17.18 7.20
CA LYS A 89 -3.87 17.85 5.91
C LYS A 89 -2.59 17.67 5.11
N ALA A 90 -2.70 17.29 3.86
CA ALA A 90 -1.58 17.15 2.94
C ALA A 90 -1.84 17.94 1.67
N THR A 91 -0.78 18.45 1.05
CA THR A 91 -0.85 18.96 -0.32
C THR A 91 -0.05 18.06 -1.25
N ALA A 92 -0.61 17.77 -2.42
CA ALA A 92 0.05 16.99 -3.45
C ALA A 92 0.14 17.75 -4.77
N GLU A 93 1.20 17.47 -5.50
CA GLU A 93 1.49 18.04 -6.81
C GLU A 93 1.33 16.95 -7.89
N PRO A 94 0.87 17.29 -9.10
CA PRO A 94 0.86 16.36 -10.22
C PRO A 94 2.25 15.76 -10.47
N THR A 95 2.31 14.46 -10.75
CA THR A 95 3.55 13.73 -11.06
C THR A 95 3.28 12.73 -12.18
N SER A 96 4.34 12.14 -12.74
CA SER A 96 4.22 10.92 -13.53
C SER A 96 3.97 9.70 -12.62
N ILE A 97 3.30 8.69 -13.17
CA ILE A 97 3.27 7.34 -12.59
C ILE A 97 4.72 6.83 -12.56
N PRO A 98 5.19 6.23 -11.45
CA PRO A 98 6.52 5.64 -11.39
C PRO A 98 6.73 4.62 -12.52
N GLU A 99 7.77 4.83 -13.33
CA GLU A 99 8.15 3.87 -14.37
C GLU A 99 8.57 2.53 -13.75
N THR A 100 8.08 1.43 -14.30
CA THR A 100 8.51 0.10 -13.91
C THR A 100 9.61 -0.41 -14.84
N ARG A 101 10.28 -1.51 -14.45
CA ARG A 101 11.29 -2.15 -15.31
C ARG A 101 10.70 -2.54 -16.67
N LYS A 102 9.43 -2.97 -16.70
CA LYS A 102 8.74 -3.31 -17.94
C LYS A 102 8.56 -2.08 -18.83
N ASP A 103 8.14 -0.95 -18.26
CA ASP A 103 8.01 0.32 -18.99
C ASP A 103 9.36 0.74 -19.61
N GLN A 104 10.45 0.62 -18.84
CA GLN A 104 11.80 0.96 -19.29
C GLN A 104 12.31 0.02 -20.40
N GLN A 105 12.04 -1.28 -20.28
CA GLN A 105 12.44 -2.27 -21.29
C GLN A 105 11.63 -2.10 -22.59
N GLN A 106 10.33 -1.83 -22.48
CA GLN A 106 9.47 -1.55 -23.63
C GLN A 106 9.86 -0.25 -24.34
N ALA A 107 10.15 0.82 -23.59
CA ALA A 107 10.65 2.07 -24.14
C ALA A 107 12.03 1.93 -24.81
N ALA A 108 12.87 1.02 -24.32
CA ALA A 108 14.17 0.68 -24.89
C ALA A 108 14.10 -0.29 -26.10
N GLY A 109 12.90 -0.72 -26.52
CA GLY A 109 12.72 -1.66 -27.62
C GLY A 109 13.29 -3.07 -27.34
N LEU A 110 13.54 -3.40 -26.07
CA LEU A 110 14.03 -4.72 -25.66
C LEU A 110 12.86 -5.70 -25.62
N GLN A 111 12.96 -6.80 -26.35
CA GLN A 111 11.99 -7.90 -26.27
C GLN A 111 12.03 -8.51 -24.87
N LEU A 112 10.85 -8.78 -24.31
CA LEU A 112 10.68 -9.38 -23.00
C LEU A 112 11.14 -10.84 -23.02
N ASP A 113 12.30 -11.15 -22.45
CA ASP A 113 12.51 -12.45 -21.83
C ASP A 113 11.75 -12.44 -20.51
N ASN A 114 10.70 -13.26 -20.40
CA ASN A 114 9.82 -13.42 -19.23
C ASN A 114 10.53 -14.06 -18.01
N THR A 115 11.81 -13.77 -17.78
CA THR A 115 12.59 -14.29 -16.66
C THR A 115 12.31 -13.50 -15.38
N SER A 116 11.12 -13.67 -14.80
CA SER A 116 10.89 -13.63 -13.33
C SER A 116 9.45 -13.93 -12.89
N ILE A 117 8.57 -14.39 -13.77
CA ILE A 117 7.34 -15.05 -13.32
C ILE A 117 7.62 -16.55 -13.44
N PRO A 118 7.62 -17.36 -12.37
CA PRO A 118 7.48 -18.79 -12.56
C PRO A 118 6.08 -19.01 -13.13
N VAL A 119 5.97 -18.93 -14.46
CA VAL A 119 4.79 -19.37 -15.20
C VAL A 119 4.82 -20.88 -15.07
N GLN A 120 4.14 -21.41 -14.03
CA GLN A 120 3.84 -22.82 -13.97
C GLN A 120 2.68 -23.08 -14.94
N GLY A 121 2.99 -23.01 -16.23
CA GLY A 121 2.13 -23.53 -17.28
C GLY A 121 1.84 -25.01 -16.98
N ASN A 122 0.55 -25.37 -17.05
CA ASN A 122 -0.11 -26.65 -16.72
C ASN A 122 -0.63 -26.89 -15.28
N GLY A 123 -0.48 -25.99 -14.31
CA GLY A 123 -1.16 -26.12 -13.00
C GLY A 123 -2.52 -25.40 -12.94
N ASP A 124 -3.36 -25.65 -11.93
CA ASP A 124 -4.52 -24.80 -11.64
C ASP A 124 -4.06 -23.43 -11.09
N ILE A 125 -4.87 -22.36 -11.24
CA ILE A 125 -4.55 -21.04 -10.65
C ILE A 125 -4.79 -21.12 -9.14
N HIS A 126 -3.84 -20.60 -8.36
CA HIS A 126 -3.91 -20.59 -6.91
C HIS A 126 -3.64 -19.21 -6.31
N VAL A 127 -4.40 -18.83 -5.27
CA VAL A 127 -4.29 -17.54 -4.58
C VAL A 127 -4.12 -17.76 -3.09
N GLY A 128 -3.17 -17.07 -2.47
CA GLY A 128 -3.08 -16.93 -1.01
C GLY A 128 -3.84 -15.70 -0.54
N MET A 129 -4.62 -15.80 0.55
CA MET A 129 -5.34 -14.66 1.12
C MET A 129 -5.17 -14.62 2.64
N TYR A 130 -4.94 -13.42 3.19
CA TYR A 130 -4.81 -13.20 4.62
C TYR A 130 -5.23 -11.78 5.00
N HIS A 131 -5.19 -11.48 6.30
CA HIS A 131 -5.58 -10.19 6.87
C HIS A 131 -4.56 -9.75 7.91
N THR A 132 -3.74 -8.74 7.63
CA THR A 132 -2.80 -8.22 8.63
C THR A 132 -3.53 -7.63 9.83
N HIS A 133 -4.62 -6.90 9.62
CA HIS A 133 -5.43 -6.35 10.70
C HIS A 133 -6.69 -7.21 10.93
N SER A 134 -6.46 -8.38 11.55
CA SER A 134 -7.47 -9.43 11.84
C SER A 134 -8.67 -9.02 12.72
N ASP A 135 -8.68 -7.78 13.20
CA ASP A 135 -9.72 -7.24 14.06
C ASP A 135 -10.64 -6.24 13.36
N GLU A 136 -10.33 -5.80 12.14
CA GLU A 136 -11.14 -4.83 11.41
C GLU A 136 -12.59 -5.33 11.19
N SER A 137 -13.56 -4.45 11.49
CA SER A 137 -15.00 -4.70 11.36
C SER A 137 -15.75 -3.46 10.86
N TYR A 138 -17.05 -3.62 10.58
CA TYR A 138 -17.95 -2.60 10.02
C TYR A 138 -19.05 -2.22 11.02
N PRO A 139 -18.95 -1.08 11.72
CA PRO A 139 -19.89 -0.60 12.74
C PRO A 139 -21.37 -0.70 12.37
N ILE A 140 -21.75 -0.35 11.14
CA ILE A 140 -23.15 -0.39 10.68
C ILE A 140 -23.73 -1.81 10.74
N SER A 141 -22.92 -2.83 10.46
CA SER A 141 -23.35 -4.23 10.45
C SER A 141 -23.06 -4.96 11.76
N ASP A 142 -21.96 -4.59 12.42
CA ASP A 142 -21.37 -5.41 13.48
C ASP A 142 -21.34 -4.70 14.85
N GLY A 143 -21.75 -3.43 14.91
CA GLY A 143 -21.82 -2.62 16.13
C GLY A 143 -20.49 -2.05 16.63
N THR A 144 -19.37 -2.39 15.99
CA THR A 144 -18.02 -1.89 16.33
C THR A 144 -17.10 -1.92 15.10
N SER A 145 -16.08 -1.06 15.07
CA SER A 145 -15.03 -1.03 14.03
C SER A 145 -13.88 -2.00 14.27
N SER A 146 -13.82 -2.60 15.46
CA SER A 146 -12.81 -3.59 15.83
C SER A 146 -13.38 -4.70 16.72
N ILE A 147 -13.12 -5.95 16.35
CA ILE A 147 -13.39 -7.16 17.14
C ILE A 147 -12.10 -7.97 17.23
N ARG A 148 -11.42 -7.92 18.38
CA ARG A 148 -10.09 -8.52 18.56
C ARG A 148 -10.02 -10.00 18.11
N GLY A 149 -9.26 -10.25 17.05
CA GLY A 149 -9.00 -11.58 16.49
C GLY A 149 -10.20 -12.26 15.83
N LYS A 150 -11.32 -11.54 15.69
CA LYS A 150 -12.56 -12.01 15.05
C LYS A 150 -13.21 -10.86 14.28
N GLY A 151 -12.39 -10.02 13.65
CA GLY A 151 -12.87 -8.93 12.80
C GLY A 151 -13.74 -9.47 11.69
N THR A 152 -14.79 -8.75 11.31
CA THR A 152 -15.67 -9.20 10.23
C THR A 152 -15.08 -8.94 8.84
N ILE A 153 -13.87 -8.37 8.77
CA ILE A 153 -13.04 -8.35 7.56
C ILE A 153 -12.81 -9.76 6.99
N TYR A 154 -12.82 -10.80 7.83
CA TYR A 154 -12.76 -12.19 7.37
C TYR A 154 -13.96 -12.56 6.49
N GLU A 155 -15.16 -12.02 6.73
CA GLU A 155 -16.35 -12.28 5.90
C GLU A 155 -16.27 -11.59 4.53
N VAL A 156 -15.65 -10.41 4.48
CA VAL A 156 -15.32 -9.72 3.22
C VAL A 156 -14.27 -10.52 2.45
N GLY A 157 -13.23 -11.03 3.13
CA GLY A 157 -12.26 -11.96 2.55
C GLY A 157 -12.92 -13.23 2.01
N LYS A 158 -13.86 -13.83 2.76
CA LYS A 158 -14.63 -15.00 2.30
C LYS A 158 -15.47 -14.70 1.07
N SER A 159 -16.02 -13.49 0.95
CA SER A 159 -16.77 -13.07 -0.24
C SER A 159 -15.87 -12.97 -1.48
N LEU A 160 -14.65 -12.43 -1.33
CA LEU A 160 -13.63 -12.44 -2.39
C LEU A 160 -13.22 -13.87 -2.76
N THR A 161 -12.92 -14.70 -1.76
CA THR A 161 -12.59 -16.12 -1.90
C THR A 161 -13.69 -16.88 -2.65
N GLY A 162 -14.96 -16.65 -2.28
CA GLY A 162 -16.11 -17.31 -2.92
C GLY A 162 -16.27 -16.94 -4.39
N SER A 163 -16.03 -15.68 -4.77
CA SER A 163 -16.03 -15.26 -6.19
C SER A 163 -14.89 -15.94 -6.97
N LEU A 164 -13.67 -15.96 -6.40
CA LEU A 164 -12.51 -16.64 -7.02
C LEU A 164 -12.75 -18.14 -7.22
N ILE A 165 -13.27 -18.84 -6.19
CA ILE A 165 -13.61 -20.27 -6.26
C ILE A 165 -14.71 -20.53 -7.28
N THR A 166 -15.74 -19.69 -7.34
CA THR A 166 -16.81 -19.76 -8.36
C THR A 166 -16.23 -19.60 -9.77
N SER A 167 -15.15 -18.82 -9.89
CA SER A 167 -14.34 -18.67 -11.10
C SER A 167 -13.34 -19.82 -11.33
N GLY A 168 -13.36 -20.90 -10.55
CA GLY A 168 -12.44 -22.03 -10.72
C GLY A 168 -10.99 -21.73 -10.31
N ILE A 169 -10.78 -20.72 -9.47
CA ILE A 169 -9.47 -20.40 -8.88
C ILE A 169 -9.44 -20.98 -7.47
N SER A 170 -8.42 -21.78 -7.19
CA SER A 170 -8.21 -22.30 -5.84
C SER A 170 -7.68 -21.21 -4.91
N VAL A 171 -8.13 -21.19 -3.66
CA VAL A 171 -7.75 -20.16 -2.69
C VAL A 171 -7.40 -20.79 -1.36
N SER A 172 -6.24 -20.41 -0.82
CA SER A 172 -5.87 -20.67 0.58
C SER A 172 -6.08 -19.40 1.40
N HIS A 173 -7.22 -19.34 2.07
CA HIS A 173 -7.62 -18.21 2.91
C HIS A 173 -7.26 -18.48 4.38
N SER A 174 -6.37 -17.66 4.94
CA SER A 174 -5.91 -17.82 6.32
C SER A 174 -6.72 -17.00 7.32
N ASP A 175 -7.30 -17.69 8.30
CA ASP A 175 -7.95 -17.09 9.48
C ASP A 175 -6.96 -16.83 10.64
N ALA A 176 -5.64 -16.84 10.38
CA ALA A 176 -4.64 -16.55 11.41
C ALA A 176 -4.82 -15.12 11.94
N THR A 177 -4.72 -14.96 13.26
CA THR A 177 -4.85 -13.65 13.92
C THR A 177 -3.48 -12.99 14.08
N HIS A 178 -3.44 -11.67 13.90
CA HIS A 178 -2.21 -10.89 13.94
C HIS A 178 -2.32 -9.69 14.89
N GLY A 179 -3.25 -9.73 15.84
CA GLY A 179 -3.42 -8.71 16.85
C GLY A 179 -2.19 -8.54 17.78
N PRO A 180 -2.06 -7.40 18.48
CA PRO A 180 -2.98 -6.26 18.50
C PRO A 180 -3.01 -5.44 17.19
N HIS A 181 -3.97 -4.52 17.05
CA HIS A 181 -4.04 -3.61 15.91
C HIS A 181 -2.94 -2.55 16.04
N ASP A 182 -1.76 -2.84 15.53
CA ASP A 182 -0.60 -1.97 15.59
C ASP A 182 0.30 -2.16 14.35
N PRO A 183 1.30 -1.30 14.12
CA PRO A 183 2.24 -1.48 13.01
C PRO A 183 3.03 -2.80 13.05
N ASN A 184 3.16 -3.43 14.24
CA ASN A 184 3.82 -4.74 14.38
C ASN A 184 2.93 -5.90 13.88
N ALA A 185 1.67 -5.66 13.53
CA ALA A 185 0.79 -6.65 12.90
C ALA A 185 1.41 -7.18 11.61
N TYR A 186 2.05 -6.31 10.81
CA TYR A 186 2.76 -6.72 9.60
C TYR A 186 3.89 -7.71 9.88
N TYR A 187 4.64 -7.51 10.97
CA TYR A 187 5.68 -8.47 11.39
C TYR A 187 5.07 -9.83 11.78
N ARG A 188 3.92 -9.82 12.45
CA ARG A 188 3.22 -11.06 12.86
C ARG A 188 2.61 -11.79 11.66
N SER A 189 1.95 -11.07 10.76
CA SER A 189 1.31 -11.60 9.55
C SER A 189 2.31 -12.12 8.53
N ARG A 190 3.55 -11.64 8.56
CA ARG A 190 4.64 -12.15 7.72
C ARG A 190 4.82 -13.67 7.79
N ARG A 191 4.63 -14.28 8.98
CA ARG A 191 4.71 -15.75 9.15
C ARG A 191 3.60 -16.49 8.41
N THR A 192 2.41 -15.90 8.38
CA THR A 192 1.25 -16.41 7.63
C THR A 192 1.52 -16.33 6.14
N VAL A 193 2.06 -15.21 5.65
CA VAL A 193 2.46 -15.07 4.24
C VAL A 193 3.50 -16.13 3.87
N PHE A 194 4.53 -16.34 4.69
CA PHE A 194 5.51 -17.41 4.44
C PHE A 194 4.89 -18.81 4.37
N GLN A 195 3.84 -19.08 5.16
CA GLN A 195 3.16 -20.36 5.11
C GLN A 195 2.37 -20.51 3.80
N LEU A 196 1.62 -19.48 3.40
CA LEU A 196 0.88 -19.46 2.12
C LEU A 196 1.82 -19.61 0.91
N LEU A 197 2.99 -18.99 0.95
CA LEU A 197 3.96 -19.06 -0.15
C LEU A 197 4.53 -20.47 -0.39
N LYS A 198 4.44 -21.39 0.57
CA LYS A 198 4.83 -22.80 0.36
C LYS A 198 3.96 -23.50 -0.67
N GLU A 199 2.75 -23.00 -0.89
CA GLU A 199 1.77 -23.53 -1.85
C GLU A 199 2.01 -23.00 -3.28
N ARG A 200 3.02 -22.13 -3.46
CA ARG A 200 3.40 -21.51 -4.75
C ARG A 200 2.22 -20.82 -5.45
N PRO A 201 1.51 -19.89 -4.77
CA PRO A 201 0.36 -19.20 -5.38
C PRO A 201 0.77 -18.30 -6.56
N ASP A 202 -0.15 -18.03 -7.47
CA ASP A 202 0.03 -17.05 -8.55
C ASP A 202 -0.03 -15.59 -8.03
N ALA A 203 -0.75 -15.35 -6.93
CA ALA A 203 -0.85 -14.05 -6.25
C ALA A 203 -1.15 -14.22 -4.75
N VAL A 204 -0.81 -13.20 -3.96
CA VAL A 204 -1.12 -13.15 -2.53
C VAL A 204 -1.79 -11.83 -2.19
N PHE A 205 -2.90 -11.88 -1.46
CA PHE A 205 -3.70 -10.70 -1.12
C PHE A 205 -3.82 -10.49 0.39
N ASP A 206 -3.54 -9.27 0.81
CA ASP A 206 -3.86 -8.76 2.14
C ASP A 206 -5.15 -7.94 2.05
N VAL A 207 -6.20 -8.35 2.76
CA VAL A 207 -7.53 -7.72 2.66
C VAL A 207 -7.82 -6.91 3.91
N HIS A 208 -8.11 -5.63 3.70
CA HIS A 208 -8.34 -4.60 4.71
C HIS A 208 -9.61 -3.79 4.42
N ARG A 209 -9.95 -2.90 5.35
CA ARG A 209 -10.91 -1.81 5.17
C ARG A 209 -10.34 -0.48 5.67
N ASP A 210 -10.59 0.59 4.91
CA ASP A 210 -10.15 1.94 5.27
C ASP A 210 -11.04 2.51 6.40
N SER A 211 -10.68 3.68 6.93
CA SER A 211 -11.47 4.44 7.90
C SER A 211 -11.78 5.84 7.37
N ALA A 212 -11.96 5.98 6.05
CA ALA A 212 -12.33 7.21 5.37
C ALA A 212 -13.85 7.52 5.53
N PRO A 213 -14.30 8.74 5.20
CA PRO A 213 -15.74 9.03 5.11
C PRO A 213 -16.45 8.12 4.11
N SER A 214 -17.71 7.78 4.36
CA SER A 214 -18.48 6.84 3.54
C SER A 214 -18.65 7.31 2.10
N GLU A 215 -18.73 8.61 1.84
CA GLU A 215 -18.85 9.16 0.48
C GLU A 215 -17.63 8.88 -0.40
N GLU A 216 -16.48 8.57 0.19
CA GLU A 216 -15.25 8.26 -0.54
C GLU A 216 -15.25 6.83 -1.10
N TYR A 217 -16.05 5.95 -0.48
CA TYR A 217 -16.07 4.51 -0.75
C TYR A 217 -17.43 3.98 -1.20
N LEU A 218 -18.51 4.77 -1.13
CA LEU A 218 -19.81 4.33 -1.62
C LEU A 218 -19.90 4.51 -3.14
N THR A 219 -20.32 3.46 -3.85
CA THR A 219 -20.67 3.52 -5.27
C THR A 219 -21.90 2.66 -5.57
N LEU A 220 -22.37 2.70 -6.82
CA LEU A 220 -23.41 1.82 -7.33
C LEU A 220 -22.82 0.95 -8.45
N ILE A 221 -22.80 -0.35 -8.25
CA ILE A 221 -22.49 -1.32 -9.31
C ILE A 221 -23.78 -2.08 -9.61
N ASN A 222 -24.22 -2.05 -10.87
CA ASN A 222 -25.49 -2.63 -11.31
C ASN A 222 -26.71 -2.16 -10.49
N GLY A 223 -26.71 -0.88 -10.08
CA GLY A 223 -27.78 -0.28 -9.29
C GLY A 223 -27.79 -0.65 -7.80
N LEU A 224 -26.82 -1.42 -7.32
CA LEU A 224 -26.74 -1.87 -5.93
C LEU A 224 -25.65 -1.09 -5.17
N PRO A 225 -25.95 -0.57 -3.96
CA PRO A 225 -24.94 -0.02 -3.07
C PRO A 225 -23.78 -0.99 -2.88
N THR A 226 -22.59 -0.54 -3.24
CA THR A 226 -21.38 -1.36 -3.30
C THR A 226 -20.22 -0.52 -2.81
N SER A 227 -19.27 -1.13 -2.10
CA SER A 227 -18.04 -0.43 -1.74
C SER A 227 -17.10 -0.34 -2.92
N ARG A 228 -16.36 0.75 -2.99
CA ARG A 228 -15.18 0.88 -3.83
C ARG A 228 -14.01 0.11 -3.21
N THR A 229 -12.98 -0.11 -4.01
CA THR A 229 -11.71 -0.72 -3.59
C THR A 229 -10.55 0.21 -3.92
N MET A 230 -9.60 0.36 -2.99
CA MET A 230 -8.30 0.98 -3.27
C MET A 230 -7.20 -0.06 -3.15
N ILE A 231 -6.23 -0.02 -4.07
CA ILE A 231 -5.04 -0.86 -3.98
C ILE A 231 -3.95 -0.08 -3.27
N VAL A 232 -3.29 -0.67 -2.28
CA VAL A 232 -2.12 -0.08 -1.63
C VAL A 232 -0.87 -0.81 -2.09
N VAL A 233 0.14 -0.06 -2.56
CA VAL A 233 1.46 -0.57 -2.94
C VAL A 233 2.53 0.08 -2.07
N GLY A 234 3.35 -0.74 -1.41
CA GLY A 234 4.43 -0.28 -0.55
C GLY A 234 5.63 0.21 -1.35
N ARG A 235 5.99 1.49 -1.23
CA ARG A 235 7.15 2.07 -1.92
C ARG A 235 8.51 1.62 -1.39
N GLN A 236 8.54 0.94 -0.25
CA GLN A 236 9.77 0.38 0.34
C GLN A 236 9.94 -1.11 -0.02
N ASN A 237 8.99 -1.67 -0.78
CA ASN A 237 9.04 -3.06 -1.20
C ASN A 237 10.00 -3.19 -2.43
N PRO A 238 10.97 -4.12 -2.43
CA PRO A 238 11.91 -4.31 -3.54
C PRO A 238 11.24 -4.84 -4.82
N ASN A 239 10.06 -5.44 -4.71
CA ASN A 239 9.20 -5.87 -5.81
C ASN A 239 8.23 -4.75 -6.28
N MET A 240 8.46 -3.48 -5.90
CA MET A 240 7.48 -2.40 -6.10
C MET A 240 7.08 -2.29 -7.57
N GLY A 241 8.04 -2.40 -8.49
CA GLY A 241 7.76 -2.36 -9.92
C GLY A 241 6.78 -3.45 -10.36
N SER A 242 7.03 -4.72 -10.02
CA SER A 242 6.15 -5.82 -10.40
C SER A 242 4.79 -5.75 -9.71
N ASN A 243 4.75 -5.35 -8.45
CA ASN A 243 3.49 -5.21 -7.71
C ASN A 243 2.67 -4.02 -8.23
N LEU A 244 3.33 -2.92 -8.62
CA LEU A 244 2.66 -1.78 -9.26
C LEU A 244 2.14 -2.12 -10.65
N ASP A 245 2.91 -2.84 -11.48
CA ASP A 245 2.44 -3.33 -12.78
C ASP A 245 1.18 -4.20 -12.62
N PHE A 246 1.21 -5.12 -11.65
CA PHE A 246 0.07 -5.97 -11.35
C PHE A 246 -1.13 -5.17 -10.83
N ALA A 247 -0.91 -4.21 -9.93
CA ALA A 247 -1.96 -3.31 -9.44
C ALA A 247 -2.61 -2.49 -10.56
N ARG A 248 -1.80 -1.94 -11.48
CA ARG A 248 -2.28 -1.19 -12.64
C ARG A 248 -3.11 -2.06 -13.57
N TYR A 249 -2.70 -3.30 -13.78
CA TYR A 249 -3.46 -4.22 -14.62
C TYR A 249 -4.80 -4.64 -13.98
N VAL A 250 -4.79 -4.93 -12.67
CA VAL A 250 -6.04 -5.17 -11.91
C VAL A 250 -6.97 -3.96 -11.98
N LYS A 251 -6.46 -2.74 -11.76
CA LYS A 251 -7.27 -1.52 -11.87
C LYS A 251 -7.84 -1.38 -13.29
N LYS A 252 -7.02 -1.51 -14.33
CA LYS A 252 -7.48 -1.42 -15.72
C LYS A 252 -8.62 -2.38 -16.01
N GLN A 253 -8.47 -3.65 -15.61
CA GLN A 253 -9.53 -4.65 -15.80
C GLN A 253 -10.78 -4.33 -14.97
N ALA A 254 -10.63 -3.83 -13.74
CA ALA A 254 -11.78 -3.38 -12.95
C ALA A 254 -12.52 -2.20 -13.60
N ASP A 255 -11.81 -1.24 -14.18
CA ASP A 255 -12.43 -0.10 -14.86
C ASP A 255 -13.22 -0.52 -16.11
N GLU A 256 -12.82 -1.62 -16.76
CA GLU A 256 -13.53 -2.22 -17.90
C GLU A 256 -14.75 -3.05 -17.46
N LEU A 257 -14.59 -3.91 -16.44
CA LEU A 257 -15.65 -4.82 -15.98
C LEU A 257 -16.70 -4.13 -15.10
N TYR A 258 -16.25 -3.27 -14.19
CA TYR A 258 -17.07 -2.62 -13.17
C TYR A 258 -16.68 -1.14 -13.02
N PRO A 259 -17.07 -0.27 -13.97
CA PRO A 259 -16.77 1.16 -13.91
C PRO A 259 -17.18 1.77 -12.56
N GLY A 260 -16.23 2.43 -11.88
CA GLY A 260 -16.44 3.05 -10.57
C GLY A 260 -16.15 2.14 -9.37
N LEU A 261 -15.81 0.86 -9.57
CA LEU A 261 -15.38 -0.05 -8.49
C LEU A 261 -14.06 0.42 -7.87
N MET A 262 -13.09 0.82 -8.69
CA MET A 262 -11.78 1.23 -8.18
C MET A 262 -11.79 2.68 -7.77
N ARG A 263 -11.21 2.96 -6.60
CA ARG A 263 -10.92 4.32 -6.12
C ARG A 263 -9.58 4.83 -6.64
N GLY A 264 -8.63 3.92 -6.87
CA GLY A 264 -7.28 4.24 -7.35
C GLY A 264 -6.22 3.30 -6.77
N ILE A 265 -4.96 3.72 -6.92
CA ILE A 265 -3.78 3.04 -6.37
C ILE A 265 -3.03 4.02 -5.47
N PHE A 266 -2.90 3.69 -4.20
CA PHE A 266 -2.09 4.44 -3.24
C PHE A 266 -0.72 3.80 -3.08
N ILE A 267 0.33 4.53 -3.43
CA ILE A 267 1.72 4.12 -3.30
C ILE A 267 2.26 4.73 -1.99
N GLY A 268 2.07 4.00 -0.90
CA GLY A 268 2.31 4.44 0.47
C GLY A 268 3.69 4.10 1.01
N ARG A 269 4.10 4.80 2.07
CA ARG A 269 5.29 4.46 2.85
C ARG A 269 5.09 3.14 3.62
N GLY A 270 5.62 2.06 3.06
CA GLY A 270 5.68 0.77 3.74
C GLY A 270 6.15 -0.33 2.79
N SER A 271 6.24 -1.55 3.33
CA SER A 271 6.39 -2.77 2.51
C SER A 271 5.11 -3.59 2.45
N TYR A 272 4.31 -3.59 3.53
CA TYR A 272 3.04 -4.33 3.62
C TYR A 272 3.17 -5.82 3.28
N ASN A 273 4.30 -6.45 3.64
CA ASN A 273 4.70 -7.81 3.24
C ASN A 273 4.82 -8.08 1.73
N GLN A 274 4.66 -7.06 0.89
CA GLN A 274 4.74 -7.16 -0.57
C GLN A 274 6.17 -7.42 -1.07
N ASP A 275 7.16 -7.22 -0.21
CA ASP A 275 8.55 -7.63 -0.46
C ASP A 275 8.74 -9.15 -0.55
N LEU A 276 7.80 -9.94 -0.03
CA LEU A 276 7.90 -11.40 -0.02
C LEU A 276 7.56 -12.06 -1.35
N TYR A 277 6.78 -11.40 -2.21
CA TYR A 277 6.29 -12.03 -3.43
C TYR A 277 5.99 -11.01 -4.54
N PRO A 278 6.32 -11.30 -5.80
CA PRO A 278 5.73 -10.58 -6.93
C PRO A 278 4.23 -10.88 -7.01
N ASN A 279 3.41 -9.94 -7.47
CA ASN A 279 1.94 -10.04 -7.48
C ASN A 279 1.32 -10.11 -6.08
N ALA A 280 1.97 -9.51 -5.08
CA ALA A 280 1.39 -9.30 -3.76
C ALA A 280 0.71 -7.92 -3.70
N LEU A 281 -0.60 -7.88 -3.42
CA LEU A 281 -1.37 -6.64 -3.31
C LEU A 281 -2.08 -6.55 -1.96
N LEU A 282 -2.25 -5.32 -1.48
CA LEU A 282 -3.14 -4.99 -0.37
C LEU A 282 -4.38 -4.30 -0.93
N PHE A 283 -5.55 -4.79 -0.55
CA PHE A 283 -6.84 -4.22 -0.94
C PHE A 283 -7.54 -3.60 0.25
N GLU A 284 -7.84 -2.31 0.15
CA GLU A 284 -8.74 -1.59 1.05
C GLU A 284 -10.15 -1.65 0.45
N ILE A 285 -10.99 -2.57 0.95
CA ILE A 285 -12.33 -2.81 0.42
C ILE A 285 -13.35 -2.09 1.30
N GLY A 286 -13.83 -0.94 0.83
CA GLY A 286 -14.74 -0.13 1.62
C GLY A 286 -14.08 0.56 2.81
N THR A 287 -14.93 0.96 3.75
CA THR A 287 -14.51 1.65 4.96
C THR A 287 -15.41 1.29 6.15
N ASP A 288 -14.94 1.50 7.38
CA ASP A 288 -15.72 1.33 8.61
C ASP A 288 -16.98 2.23 8.68
N GLN A 289 -17.09 3.25 7.83
CA GLN A 289 -18.30 4.06 7.68
C GLN A 289 -19.36 3.44 6.74
N LEU A 290 -19.13 2.24 6.21
CA LEU A 290 -20.08 1.50 5.37
C LEU A 290 -20.59 0.21 6.05
N SER A 291 -21.66 -0.36 5.48
CA SER A 291 -22.11 -1.70 5.87
C SER A 291 -21.14 -2.76 5.34
N ARG A 292 -20.97 -3.83 6.12
CA ARG A 292 -20.21 -5.01 5.68
C ARG A 292 -20.76 -5.58 4.38
N GLU A 293 -22.07 -5.60 4.20
CA GLU A 293 -22.72 -6.10 2.99
C GLU A 293 -22.28 -5.33 1.73
N SER A 294 -22.09 -4.01 1.83
CA SER A 294 -21.58 -3.21 0.72
C SER A 294 -20.14 -3.59 0.38
N ALA A 295 -19.32 -3.86 1.41
CA ALA A 295 -17.95 -4.35 1.24
C ALA A 295 -17.89 -5.75 0.63
N GLU A 296 -18.76 -6.66 1.03
CA GLU A 296 -18.86 -8.01 0.45
C GLU A 296 -19.28 -7.98 -1.03
N ARG A 297 -20.13 -7.02 -1.43
CA ARG A 297 -20.46 -6.79 -2.86
C ARG A 297 -19.24 -6.29 -3.62
N GLY A 298 -18.49 -5.33 -3.06
CA GLY A 298 -17.24 -4.83 -3.64
C GLY A 298 -16.20 -5.94 -3.80
N ALA A 299 -16.04 -6.77 -2.78
CA ALA A 299 -15.15 -7.93 -2.77
C ALA A 299 -15.53 -8.98 -3.83
N ARG A 300 -16.82 -9.26 -4.03
CA ARG A 300 -17.28 -10.16 -5.10
C ARG A 300 -16.94 -9.62 -6.49
N ASN A 301 -17.22 -8.35 -6.75
CA ASN A 301 -16.88 -7.71 -8.03
C ASN A 301 -15.35 -7.71 -8.26
N LEU A 302 -14.56 -7.44 -7.21
CA LEU A 302 -13.11 -7.52 -7.27
C LEU A 302 -12.61 -8.94 -7.58
N GLY A 303 -13.27 -9.96 -7.03
CA GLY A 303 -12.92 -11.36 -7.30
C GLY A 303 -13.05 -11.74 -8.77
N ASP A 304 -14.10 -11.26 -9.45
CA ASP A 304 -14.29 -11.50 -10.88
C ASP A 304 -13.16 -10.84 -11.69
N VAL A 305 -12.78 -9.60 -11.33
CA VAL A 305 -11.66 -8.87 -11.96
C VAL A 305 -10.35 -9.61 -11.78
N VAL A 306 -10.01 -9.97 -10.55
CA VAL A 306 -8.76 -10.66 -10.23
C VAL A 306 -8.72 -12.02 -10.94
N ALA A 307 -9.86 -12.72 -11.02
CA ALA A 307 -9.94 -13.98 -11.74
C ALA A 307 -9.66 -13.82 -13.25
N GLN A 308 -10.15 -12.76 -13.88
CA GLN A 308 -9.83 -12.47 -15.28
C GLN A 308 -8.34 -12.16 -15.45
N VAL A 309 -7.80 -11.27 -14.62
CA VAL A 309 -6.38 -10.87 -14.65
C VAL A 309 -5.44 -12.08 -14.53
N LEU A 310 -5.70 -12.98 -13.58
CA LEU A 310 -4.85 -14.16 -13.35
C LEU A 310 -4.90 -15.15 -14.53
N ARG A 311 -6.04 -15.27 -15.22
CA ARG A 311 -6.14 -16.11 -16.42
C ARG A 311 -5.42 -15.50 -17.62
N GLU A 312 -5.50 -14.19 -17.79
CA GLU A 312 -4.84 -13.49 -18.88
C GLU A 312 -3.31 -13.46 -18.73
N ASN A 313 -2.80 -13.29 -17.50
CA ASN A 313 -1.36 -13.33 -17.22
C ASN A 313 -0.68 -14.69 -17.50
N ARG A 314 -1.45 -15.76 -17.70
CA ARG A 314 -0.95 -17.08 -18.08
C ARG A 314 -0.97 -17.34 -19.59
N ARG A 315 -1.57 -16.46 -20.38
CA ARG A 315 -1.60 -16.55 -21.85
C ARG A 315 -0.39 -15.85 -22.45
#